data_AF-A0A957M8E1-F1
#
_entry.id   AF-A0A957M8E1-F1
#
_cell.length_a   1.000
_cell.length_b   1.000
_cell.length_c   1.000
_cell.angle_alpha   90.00
_cell.angle_beta   90.00
_cell.angle_gamma   90.00
#
_symmetry.space_group_name_H-M   'P 1'
#
loop_
_entity.id
_entity.type
_entity.pdbx_description
1 polymer ?
#
loop_
_entity_poly.entity_id
_entity_poly.type
_entity_poly.pdbx_seq_one_letter_code
_entity_poly.pdbx_strand_id
1 'polypeptide(L)' 'TTGVFAISRNPLYLGGALLLLGIALAFNLLWAVLAVALATIICRYALIAPEERYLAARFGTAYAEYRATVRRWLGRR' A
#
# COMPACT_ATOMS: atom_id res chain seq x y z
N THR A 1 9.21 10.04 4.84
CA THR A 1 10.15 9.19 5.61
C THR A 1 9.83 9.12 7.08
N THR A 2 9.06 10.05 7.65
CA THR A 2 8.67 10.07 9.07
C THR A 2 7.23 9.58 9.28
N GLY A 3 6.86 9.24 10.53
CA GLY A 3 5.51 8.81 10.89
C GLY A 3 5.06 7.53 10.16
N VAL A 4 3.80 7.49 9.73
CA VAL A 4 3.21 6.32 9.03
C VAL A 4 3.92 5.98 7.71
N PHE A 5 4.50 6.99 7.05
CA PHE A 5 5.31 6.80 5.84
C PHE A 5 6.69 6.20 6.13
N ALA A 6 7.12 6.10 7.40
CA ALA A 6 8.32 5.35 7.77
C ALA A 6 8.07 3.82 7.80
N ILE A 7 6.80 3.43 7.96
CA ILE A 7 6.37 2.03 8.14
C ILE A 7 5.93 1.43 6.81
N SER A 8 5.27 2.22 5.96
CA SER A 8 4.79 1.82 4.65
C SER A 8 4.98 2.94 3.65
N ARG A 9 5.32 2.62 2.40
CA ARG A 9 5.28 3.61 1.33
C ARG A 9 3.86 3.99 0.91
N ASN A 10 2.88 3.13 1.21
CA ASN A 10 1.48 3.26 0.79
C ASN A 10 0.52 3.06 1.98
N PRO A 11 0.65 3.84 3.08
CA PRO A 11 -0.09 3.62 4.31
C PRO A 11 -1.61 3.81 4.15
N LEU A 12 -2.05 4.69 3.25
CA LEU A 12 -3.46 4.90 2.94
C LEU A 12 -4.10 3.64 2.35
N TYR A 13 -3.47 3.05 1.33
CA TYR A 13 -3.97 1.84 0.68
C TYR A 13 -3.94 0.63 1.62
N LEU A 14 -2.88 0.51 2.44
CA LEU A 14 -2.81 -0.52 3.48
C LEU A 14 -3.93 -0.35 4.50
N GLY A 15 -4.16 0.87 5.01
CA GLY A 15 -5.21 1.18 5.96
C GLY A 15 -6.60 0.87 5.41
N GLY A 16 -6.86 1.25 4.15
CA GLY A 16 -8.10 0.92 3.46
C GLY A 16 -8.32 -0.59 3.31
N ALA A 17 -7.29 -1.34 2.91
CA ALA A 17 -7.38 -2.80 2.80
C ALA A 17 -7.65 -3.46 4.17
N LEU A 18 -6.97 -3.01 5.23
CA LEU A 18 -7.20 -3.51 6.59
C LEU A 18 -8.59 -3.16 7.13
N LEU A 19 -9.08 -1.96 6.86
CA LEU A 19 -10.43 -1.54 7.26
C LEU A 19 -11.49 -2.41 6.56
N LEU A 20 -11.38 -2.59 5.24
CA LEU A 20 -12.32 -3.42 4.49
C LEU A 20 -12.25 -4.89 4.90
N LEU A 21 -11.03 -5.39 5.19
CA LEU A 21 -10.85 -6.73 5.73
C LEU A 21 -11.52 -6.88 7.11
N GLY A 22 -11.33 -5.91 8.00
CA GLY A 22 -11.97 -5.89 9.32
C GLY A 22 -13.49 -5.89 9.23
N ILE A 23 -14.06 -5.09 8.32
CA ILE A 23 -15.50 -5.08 8.05
C ILE A 23 -15.95 -6.45 7.51
N ALA A 24 -15.25 -7.01 6.52
CA ALA A 24 -15.60 -8.31 5.94
C ALA A 24 -15.63 -9.42 7.02
N LEU A 25 -14.65 -9.42 7.92
CA LEU A 25 -14.59 -10.38 9.03
C LEU A 25 -15.68 -10.12 10.08
N ALA A 26 -15.93 -8.86 10.46
CA ALA A 26 -16.95 -8.49 11.44
C ALA A 26 -18.37 -8.92 11.03
N PHE A 27 -18.66 -8.90 9.72
CA PHE A 27 -19.94 -9.33 9.15
C PHE A 27 -19.93 -10.77 8.62
N ASN A 28 -18.85 -11.53 8.83
CA ASN A 28 -18.67 -12.91 8.33
C ASN A 28 -18.89 -13.06 6.81
N LEU A 29 -18.46 -12.07 6.03
CA LEU A 29 -18.59 -12.00 4.59
C LEU A 29 -17.34 -12.60 3.92
N LEU A 30 -17.25 -13.93 3.85
CA LEU A 30 -16.09 -14.62 3.27
C LEU A 30 -15.80 -14.20 1.82
N TRP A 31 -16.84 -13.94 1.01
CA TRP A 31 -16.67 -13.46 -0.37
C TRP A 31 -16.04 -12.05 -0.41
N ALA A 32 -16.32 -11.21 0.58
CA ALA A 32 -15.75 -9.87 0.66
C ALA A 32 -14.25 -9.93 1.00
N VAL A 33 -13.79 -10.94 1.74
CA VAL A 33 -12.34 -11.17 1.95
C VAL A 33 -11.63 -11.42 0.62
N LEU A 34 -12.21 -12.25 -0.25
CA LEU A 34 -11.68 -12.49 -1.60
C LEU A 34 -11.72 -11.20 -2.45
N ALA A 35 -12.81 -10.43 -2.36
CA ALA A 35 -12.92 -9.16 -3.07
C ALA A 35 -11.86 -8.14 -2.60
N VAL A 36 -11.58 -8.06 -1.29
CA VAL A 36 -10.53 -7.20 -0.73
C VAL A 36 -9.14 -7.65 -1.20
N ALA A 37 -8.87 -8.95 -1.21
CA ALA A 37 -7.61 -9.48 -1.73
C ALA A 37 -7.41 -9.10 -3.21
N LEU A 38 -8.43 -9.30 -4.03
CA LEU A 38 -8.40 -8.93 -5.44
C LEU A 38 -8.26 -7.42 -5.65
N ALA A 39 -9.02 -6.61 -4.91
CA ALA A 39 -8.94 -5.15 -4.96
C ALA A 39 -7.54 -4.65 -4.57
N THR A 40 -6.91 -5.27 -3.56
CA THR A 40 -5.54 -4.93 -3.15
C THR A 40 -4.52 -5.24 -4.25
N ILE A 41 -4.69 -6.36 -4.96
CA ILE A 41 -3.87 -6.72 -6.13
C ILE A 41 -4.10 -5.71 -7.26
N ILE A 42 -5.35 -5.37 -7.58
CA ILE A 42 -5.66 -4.39 -8.63
C ILE A 42 -5.05 -3.03 -8.28
N CYS A 43 -5.27 -2.53 -7.06
CA CYS A 43 -4.71 -1.26 -6.60
C CYS A 43 -3.18 -1.22 -6.69
N ARG A 44 -2.51 -2.34 -6.42
CA ARG A 44 -1.05 -2.45 -6.59
C ARG A 44 -0.59 -2.09 -8.00
N TYR A 45 -1.27 -2.61 -9.02
CA TYR A 45 -0.86 -2.46 -10.41
C TYR A 45 -1.45 -1.21 -11.07
N ALA A 46 -2.71 -0.88 -10.75
CA ALA A 46 -3.44 0.23 -11.35
C ALA A 46 -3.14 1.59 -10.72
N LEU A 47 -2.84 1.64 -9.41
CA LEU A 47 -2.67 2.91 -8.67
C LEU A 47 -1.24 3.06 -8.17
N ILE A 48 -0.76 2.09 -7.37
CA ILE A 48 0.54 2.20 -6.70
C ILE A 48 1.69 2.19 -7.71
N ALA A 49 1.67 1.33 -8.73
CA ALA A 49 2.78 1.25 -9.69
C ALA A 49 2.93 2.52 -10.57
N PRO A 50 1.86 3.13 -11.12
CA PRO A 50 1.95 4.45 -11.74
C PRO A 50 2.41 5.55 -10.78
N GLU A 51 1.89 5.56 -9.54
CA GLU A 51 2.24 6.56 -8.53
C GLU A 51 3.72 6.47 -8.15
N GLU A 52 4.26 5.27 -7.90
CA GLU A 52 5.68 5.07 -7.63
C GLU A 52 6.56 5.49 -8.83
N ARG A 53 6.10 5.30 -10.07
CA ARG A 53 6.83 5.76 -11.27
C ARG A 53 6.85 7.29 -11.37
N TYR A 54 5.71 7.93 -11.12
CA TYR A 54 5.61 9.38 -11.08
C TYR A 54 6.51 9.98 -9.99
N LEU A 55 6.49 9.40 -8.79
CA LEU A 55 7.35 9.82 -7.68
C LEU A 55 8.83 9.60 -7.98
N ALA A 56 9.19 8.48 -8.61
CA ALA A 56 10.56 8.22 -9.04
C ALA A 56 11.03 9.24 -10.08
N ALA A 57 10.18 9.62 -11.03
CA ALA A 57 10.51 10.65 -12.02
C ALA A 57 10.63 12.06 -11.39
N ARG A 58 9.76 12.39 -10.44
CA ARG A 58 9.72 13.71 -9.80
C ARG A 58 10.84 13.94 -8.78
N PHE A 59 11.19 12.92 -8.01
CA PHE A 59 12.11 13.03 -6.87
C PHE A 59 13.43 12.28 -7.07
N GLY A 60 13.58 11.49 -8.13
CA GLY A 60 14.83 10.85 -8.53
C GLY A 60 15.51 10.06 -7.41
N THR A 61 16.73 10.47 -7.06
CA THR A 61 17.60 9.81 -6.08
C THR A 61 17.02 9.81 -4.67
N ALA A 62 16.38 10.91 -4.23
CA ALA A 62 15.75 10.98 -2.91
C ALA A 62 14.64 9.94 -2.73
N TYR A 63 13.89 9.64 -3.80
CA TYR A 63 12.89 8.57 -3.77
C TYR A 63 13.52 7.18 -3.83
N ALA A 64 14.64 7.01 -4.53
CA ALA A 64 15.37 5.75 -4.56
C ALA A 64 15.90 5.36 -3.16
N GLU A 65 16.49 6.31 -2.43
CA GLU A 65 16.94 6.12 -1.04
C GLU A 65 15.79 5.79 -0.09
N TYR A 66 14.66 6.49 -0.24
CA TYR A 66 13.45 6.20 0.52
C TYR A 66 12.89 4.80 0.22
N ARG A 67 12.87 4.39 -1.06
CA ARG A 67 12.43 3.06 -1.48
C ARG A 67 13.35 1.95 -0.99
N ALA A 68 14.64 2.23 -0.83
CA ALA A 68 15.61 1.28 -0.27
C ALA A 68 15.37 1.04 1.22
N THR A 69 14.89 2.04 1.95
CA THR A 69 14.68 1.97 3.40
C THR A 69 13.28 1.51 3.79
N VAL A 70 12.23 1.79 3.00
CA VAL A 70 10.84 1.48 3.39
C VAL A 70 10.19 0.50 2.40
N ARG A 71 9.60 -0.58 2.93
CA ARG A 71 8.91 -1.59 2.11
C ARG A 71 7.60 -1.02 1.55
N ARG A 72 7.11 -1.64 0.47
CA ARG A 72 5.90 -1.17 -0.24
C ARG A 72 4.64 -1.21 0.64
N TRP A 73 4.53 -2.23 1.50
CA TRP A 73 3.33 -2.52 2.29
C TRP A 73 3.57 -2.37 3.78
N LEU A 74 4.50 -3.12 4.37
CA LEU A 74 4.77 -3.08 5.81
C LEU A 74 6.27 -3.27 6.08
N GLY A 75 6.80 -2.42 6.95
CA GLY A 75 8.13 -2.52 7.53
C GLY A 75 9.19 -1.63 6.88
N ARG A 76 10.23 -1.38 7.66
CA ARG A 76 11.50 -0.80 7.22
C ARG A 76 12.47 -1.95 6.85
N ARG A 77 13.31 -1.75 5.85
CA ARG A 77 14.43 -2.65 5.57
C ARG A 77 15.56 -2.44 6.56
#